data_AF-A0A7W0ZX46-F1
#
_entry.id   AF-A0A7W0ZX46-F1
#
_cell.length_a   1.000
_cell.length_b   1.000
_cell.length_c   1.000
_cell.angle_alpha   90.00
_cell.angle_beta   90.00
_cell.angle_gamma   90.00
#
_symmetry.space_group_name_H-M   'P 1'
#
loop_
_entity.id
_entity.type
_entity.pdbx_description
1 polymer ?
#
loop_
_entity_poly.entity_id
_entity_poly.type
_entity_poly.pdbx_seq_one_letter_code
_entity_poly.pdbx_strand_id
1 'polypeptide(L)'
;MNAAAIVGYIAAALSVTAFAPQAWKIIKTRDTSGLATPMWILEVCAFATWIVYGVLLGEWPIIIPNVLCFLIAAFILMMKLVPHQTREKIADAVDPAA
;
A
#
# COMPACT_ATOMS: atom_id res chain seq x y z
N MET A 1 -24.82 -6.32 12.54
CA MET A 1 -23.37 -6.04 12.64
C MET A 1 -23.13 -5.21 13.88
N ASN A 2 -22.09 -5.49 14.67
CA ASN A 2 -21.76 -4.63 15.82
C ASN A 2 -21.04 -3.36 15.34
N ALA A 3 -21.02 -2.30 16.15
CA ALA A 3 -20.43 -1.02 15.78
C ALA A 3 -18.93 -1.15 15.43
N ALA A 4 -18.21 -2.02 16.12
CA ALA A 4 -16.80 -2.31 15.86
C ALA A 4 -16.55 -2.84 14.43
N ALA A 5 -17.39 -3.75 13.93
CA ALA A 5 -17.26 -4.27 12.57
C ALA A 5 -17.51 -3.18 11.51
N ILE A 6 -18.49 -2.30 11.72
CA ILE A 6 -18.76 -1.18 10.80
C ILE A 6 -17.57 -0.23 10.75
N VAL A 7 -17.04 0.17 11.91
CA VAL A 7 -15.86 1.04 12.00
C VAL A 7 -14.65 0.36 11.38
N GLY A 8 -14.45 -0.94 11.61
CA GLY A 8 -13.37 -1.73 11.00
C GLY A 8 -13.43 -1.74 9.48
N TYR A 9 -14.61 -1.92 8.89
CA TYR A 9 -14.76 -1.85 7.42
C TYR A 9 -14.52 -0.44 6.87
N ILE A 10 -14.99 0.60 7.56
CA ILE A 10 -14.73 2.00 7.15
C ILE A 10 -13.24 2.29 7.24
N ALA A 11 -12.57 1.92 8.34
CA ALA A 11 -11.14 2.09 8.51
C ALA A 11 -10.37 1.37 7.40
N ALA A 12 -10.72 0.12 7.08
CA ALA A 12 -10.11 -0.63 5.99
C ALA A 12 -10.29 0.08 4.63
N ALA A 13 -11.50 0.55 4.33
CA ALA A 13 -11.77 1.28 3.09
C ALA A 13 -10.98 2.59 3.00
N LEU A 14 -10.94 3.38 4.08
CA LEU A 14 -10.17 4.61 4.14
C LEU A 14 -8.67 4.36 3.95
N SER A 15 -8.11 3.34 4.58
CA SER A 15 -6.68 3.03 4.44
C SER A 15 -6.34 2.54 3.02
N VAL A 16 -7.15 1.67 2.42
CA VAL A 16 -6.92 1.22 1.03
C VAL A 16 -7.04 2.40 0.05
N THR A 17 -8.06 3.25 0.22
CA THR A 17 -8.26 4.43 -0.64
C THR A 17 -7.21 5.52 -0.44
N ALA A 18 -6.51 5.56 0.70
CA ALA A 18 -5.39 6.49 0.89
C ALA A 18 -4.18 6.12 0.02
N PHE A 19 -3.90 4.83 -0.17
CA PHE A 19 -2.68 4.37 -0.86
C PHE A 19 -2.90 3.89 -2.29
N ALA A 20 -4.04 3.28 -2.61
CA ALA A 20 -4.31 2.73 -3.94
C ALA A 20 -4.29 3.80 -5.06
N PRO A 21 -4.87 5.01 -4.90
CA PRO A 21 -4.77 6.06 -5.90
C PRO A 21 -3.33 6.54 -6.11
N GLN A 22 -2.51 6.53 -5.06
CA GLN A 22 -1.11 6.89 -5.16
C GLN A 22 -0.30 5.85 -5.94
N ALA A 23 -0.56 4.56 -5.72
CA ALA A 23 0.01 3.47 -6.52
C ALA A 23 -0.38 3.59 -8.00
N TRP A 24 -1.67 3.85 -8.27
CA TRP A 24 -2.18 4.06 -9.63
C TRP A 24 -1.54 5.29 -10.30
N LYS A 25 -1.40 6.40 -9.57
CA LYS A 25 -0.73 7.60 -10.08
C LYS A 25 0.70 7.30 -10.52
N ILE A 26 1.45 6.53 -9.74
CA ILE A 26 2.83 6.15 -10.08
C ILE A 26 2.90 5.32 -11.35
N ILE A 27 1.97 4.37 -11.53
CA ILE A 27 1.87 3.58 -12.77
C ILE A 27 1.60 4.51 -13.94
N LYS A 28 0.59 5.36 -13.84
CA LYS A 28 0.17 6.26 -14.92
C LYS A 28 1.21 7.31 -15.29
N THR A 29 1.84 7.95 -14.31
CA THR A 29 2.79 9.06 -14.56
C THR A 29 4.23 8.59 -14.69
N ARG A 30 4.54 7.35 -14.27
CA ARG A 30 5.90 6.77 -14.19
C ARG A 30 6.87 7.59 -13.33
N ASP A 31 6.37 8.62 -12.65
CA ASP A 31 7.13 9.57 -11.86
C ASP A 31 7.02 9.27 -10.36
N THR A 32 8.18 9.12 -9.73
CA THR A 32 8.31 8.91 -8.28
C THR A 32 9.19 9.97 -7.62
N SER A 33 9.60 11.01 -8.36
CA SER A 33 10.52 12.05 -7.89
C SER A 33 10.02 12.74 -6.62
N GLY A 34 8.71 13.03 -6.55
CA GLY A 34 8.06 13.64 -5.39
C GLY A 34 7.82 12.73 -4.18
N LEU A 35 8.18 11.44 -4.25
CA LEU A 35 8.00 10.50 -3.13
C LEU A 35 9.21 10.54 -2.19
N ALA A 36 8.94 10.73 -0.90
CA ALA A 36 9.93 10.59 0.15
C ALA A 36 10.17 9.10 0.48
N THR A 37 11.32 8.56 0.06
CA THR A 37 11.67 7.15 0.31
C THR A 37 11.60 6.75 1.79
N PRO A 38 12.09 7.55 2.77
CA PRO A 38 12.03 7.18 4.18
C PRO A 38 10.59 7.00 4.70
N MET A 39 9.64 7.80 4.20
CA MET A 39 8.22 7.67 4.57
C MET A 39 7.68 6.29 4.18
N TRP A 40 7.92 5.86 2.94
CA TRP A 40 7.44 4.57 2.46
C TRP A 40 8.12 3.37 3.13
N ILE A 41 9.39 3.50 3.54
CA ILE A 41 10.06 2.50 4.38
C ILE A 41 9.34 2.38 5.73
N LEU A 42 9.05 3.52 6.38
CA LEU A 42 8.35 3.53 7.67
C LEU A 42 6.94 2.93 7.56
N GLU A 43 6.19 3.25 6.51
CA GLU A 43 4.86 2.66 6.26
C GLU A 43 4.92 1.13 6.12
N VAL A 44 5.86 0.62 5.33
CA VAL A 44 6.07 -0.84 5.16
C VAL A 44 6.40 -1.50 6.50
N CYS A 45 7.32 -0.94 7.28
CA CYS A 45 7.66 -1.46 8.61
C CYS A 45 6.49 -1.37 9.60
N ALA A 46 5.73 -0.27 9.56
CA ALA A 46 4.57 -0.07 10.42
C ALA A 46 3.50 -1.12 10.14
N PHE A 47 3.10 -1.31 8.88
CA PHE A 47 2.10 -2.32 8.53
C PHE A 47 2.59 -3.74 8.81
N ALA A 48 3.86 -4.06 8.55
CA ALA A 48 4.43 -5.36 8.93
C ALA A 48 4.30 -5.61 10.45
N THR A 49 4.62 -4.59 11.26
CA THR A 49 4.53 -4.69 12.72
C THR A 49 3.08 -4.81 13.19
N TRP A 50 2.14 -4.08 12.58
CA TRP A 50 0.70 -4.21 12.86
C TRP A 50 0.13 -5.57 12.49
N ILE A 51 0.61 -6.18 11.40
CA ILE A 51 0.21 -7.54 11.02
C ILE A 51 0.67 -8.53 12.11
N VAL A 52 1.93 -8.45 12.54
CA VAL A 52 2.46 -9.30 13.62
C VAL A 52 1.64 -9.09 14.89
N TYR A 53 1.36 -7.84 15.27
CA TYR A 53 0.54 -7.51 16.42
C TYR A 53 -0.87 -8.10 16.33
N GLY A 54 -1.55 -7.94 15.19
CA GLY A 54 -2.88 -8.48 14.95
C GLY A 54 -2.90 -10.02 15.03
N VAL A 55 -1.88 -10.69 14.51
CA VAL A 55 -1.72 -12.16 14.61
C VAL A 55 -1.55 -12.60 16.06
N LEU A 56 -0.72 -11.89 16.83
CA LEU A 56 -0.53 -12.19 18.26
C LEU A 56 -1.82 -12.03 19.08
N LEU A 57 -2.73 -11.15 18.66
CA LEU A 57 -4.04 -10.98 19.27
C LEU A 57 -5.14 -11.89 18.70
N GLY A 58 -4.91 -12.53 17.54
CA GLY A 58 -5.94 -13.27 16.83
C GLY A 58 -7.03 -12.39 16.19
N GLU A 59 -6.75 -11.11 15.95
CA GLU A 59 -7.74 -10.10 15.56
C GLU A 59 -7.72 -9.83 14.05
N TRP A 60 -8.55 -10.54 13.29
CA TRP A 60 -8.73 -10.36 11.84
C TRP A 60 -9.03 -8.92 11.40
N PRO A 61 -9.83 -8.11 12.13
CA PRO A 61 -10.08 -6.72 11.76
C PRO A 61 -8.83 -5.83 11.79
N ILE A 62 -7.77 -6.26 12.49
CA ILE A 62 -6.46 -5.59 12.47
C ILE A 62 -5.61 -6.19 11.35
N ILE A 63 -5.58 -7.52 11.21
CA ILE A 63 -4.70 -8.21 10.26
C ILE A 63 -5.03 -7.83 8.81
N ILE A 64 -6.29 -7.98 8.39
CA ILE A 64 -6.68 -7.87 6.97
C ILE A 64 -6.38 -6.48 6.39
N PRO A 65 -6.77 -5.36 7.04
CA PRO A 65 -6.48 -4.04 6.49
C PRO A 65 -4.98 -3.75 6.42
N ASN A 66 -4.21 -4.14 7.43
CA ASN A 66 -2.77 -3.91 7.45
C ASN A 66 -2.04 -4.76 6.40
N VAL A 67 -2.48 -5.97 6.10
CA VAL A 67 -1.95 -6.76 4.96
C VAL A 67 -2.18 -6.02 3.65
N LEU A 68 -3.38 -5.49 3.40
CA LEU A 68 -3.67 -4.76 2.17
C LEU A 68 -2.80 -3.49 2.05
N CYS A 69 -2.72 -2.70 3.12
CA CYS A 69 -1.88 -1.51 3.14
C CYS A 69 -0.40 -1.84 2.97
N PHE A 70 0.09 -2.92 3.60
CA PHE A 70 1.46 -3.40 3.43
C PHE A 70 1.78 -3.69 1.97
N LEU A 71 0.90 -4.43 1.27
CA LEU A 71 1.13 -4.78 -0.14
C LEU A 71 1.19 -3.54 -1.03
N ILE A 72 0.29 -2.57 -0.82
CA ILE A 72 0.28 -1.32 -1.60
C ILE A 72 1.52 -0.47 -1.28
N ALA A 73 1.86 -0.30 0.00
CA ALA A 73 3.03 0.46 0.42
C ALA A 73 4.34 -0.16 -0.08
N ALA A 74 4.46 -1.49 -0.01
CA ALA A 74 5.60 -2.24 -0.52
C ALA A 74 5.73 -2.10 -2.04
N PHE A 75 4.60 -2.13 -2.77
CA PHE A 75 4.59 -1.86 -4.21
C PHE A 75 5.09 -0.44 -4.53
N ILE A 76 4.60 0.57 -3.80
CA ILE A 76 5.02 1.98 -4.00
C ILE A 76 6.51 2.15 -3.70
N LEU A 77 7.00 1.58 -2.60
CA LEU A 77 8.41 1.59 -2.25
C LEU A 77 9.25 0.89 -3.32
N MET A 78 8.81 -0.27 -3.80
CA MET A 78 9.47 -1.00 -4.88
C MET A 78 9.56 -0.13 -6.14
N MET A 79 8.45 0.49 -6.58
CA MET A 79 8.44 1.38 -7.75
C MET A 79 9.40 2.56 -7.59
N LYS A 80 9.57 3.10 -6.37
CA LYS A 80 10.55 4.15 -6.07
C LYS A 80 12.00 3.67 -6.15
N LEU A 81 12.28 2.43 -5.71
CA LEU A 81 13.64 1.90 -5.57
C LEU A 81 14.16 1.19 -6.83
N VAL A 82 13.29 0.61 -7.66
CA VAL A 82 13.72 -0.06 -8.90
C VAL A 82 14.25 0.94 -9.93
N PRO A 83 15.17 0.50 -10.82
CA PRO A 83 15.65 1.34 -11.92
C PRO A 83 14.51 1.85 -12.80
N HIS A 84 14.72 3.01 -13.42
CA HIS A 84 13.72 3.66 -14.28
C HIS A 84 13.15 2.72 -15.35
N GLN A 85 14.02 1.96 -16.02
CA GLN A 85 13.63 1.03 -17.08
C GLN A 85 12.75 -0.12 -16.57
N THR A 86 12.96 -0.55 -15.32
CA THR A 86 12.12 -1.59 -14.70
C THR A 86 10.75 -1.03 -14.35
N ARG A 87 10.71 0.20 -13.84
CA ARG A 87 9.46 0.91 -13.55
C ARG A 87 8.61 1.09 -14.81
N GLU A 88 9.22 1.52 -15.92
CA GLU A 88 8.54 1.66 -17.21
C GLU A 88 7.93 0.34 -17.66
N LYS A 89 8.71 -0.76 -17.66
CA LYS A 89 8.21 -2.09 -18.01
C LYS A 89 7.03 -2.54 -17.16
N ILE A 90 7.09 -2.29 -15.84
CA ILE A 90 5.98 -2.62 -14.94
C ILE A 90 4.76 -1.75 -15.26
N ALA A 91 4.96 -0.45 -15.48
CA ALA A 91 3.88 0.46 -15.83
C ALA A 91 3.23 0.07 -17.16
N ASP A 92 4.01 -0.21 -18.19
CA ASP A 92 3.52 -0.61 -19.52
C ASP A 92 2.81 -1.97 -19.48
N ALA A 93 3.23 -2.89 -18.62
CA ALA A 93 2.53 -4.17 -18.43
C ALA A 93 1.16 -4.01 -17.76
N VAL A 94 0.98 -2.95 -16.96
CA VAL A 94 -0.28 -2.69 -16.22
C VAL A 94 -1.19 -1.71 -16.96
N ASP A 95 -0.63 -0.70 -17.60
CA ASP A 95 -1.31 0.35 -18.37
C ASP A 95 -0.58 0.57 -19.72
N PRO A 96 -0.70 -0.37 -20.68
CA PRO A 96 0.01 -0.32 -21.96
C PRO A 96 -0.44 0.82 -22.88
N ALA A 97 -1.52 1.53 -22.54
CA ALA A 97 -2.13 2.58 -23.36
C ALA A 97 -1.84 4.02 -22.86
N ALA A 98 -1.03 4.18 -21.81
CA ALA A 98 -0.71 5.47 -21.17
C ALA A 98 0.64 6.06 -21.57
#